data_AF-D8MS18-F1
#
_entry.id   AF-D8MS18-F1
#
_cell.length_a   1.000
_cell.length_b   1.000
_cell.length_c   1.000
_cell.angle_alpha   90.00
_cell.angle_beta   90.00
_cell.angle_gamma   90.00
#
_symmetry.space_group_name_H-M   'P 1'
#
loop_
_entity.id
_entity.type
_entity.pdbx_description
1 polymer ?
#
loop_
_entity_poly.entity_id
_entity_poly.type
_entity_poly.pdbx_seq_one_letter_code
_entity_poly.pdbx_strand_id
1 'polypeptide(L)'
;MAIQYITNSKGEKLSAIVPMDLFKKLIFNSELDELYEYLETERGPSDNVKYPNEVINIFSSKNCTMQAAWRLYRGMTQKQVAEKLGITQATVSEFEKSEKPRKDNLERLAQLYKCDPEQLTLE
;
A
#
# COMPACT_ATOMS: atom_id res chain seq x y z
N MET A 1 -27.58 -27.02 23.30
CA MET A 1 -27.10 -25.61 23.37
C MET A 1 -28.31 -24.71 23.45
N ALA A 2 -28.41 -23.86 24.47
CA ALA A 2 -29.56 -22.98 24.67
C ALA A 2 -29.16 -21.53 24.37
N ILE A 3 -29.91 -20.87 23.51
CA ILE A 3 -29.84 -19.42 23.31
C ILE A 3 -30.55 -18.78 24.50
N GLN A 4 -29.90 -17.84 25.18
CA GLN A 4 -30.53 -17.07 26.24
C GLN A 4 -30.95 -15.71 25.70
N TYR A 5 -32.08 -15.19 26.16
CA TYR A 5 -32.59 -13.89 25.72
C TYR A 5 -32.57 -12.90 26.86
N ILE A 6 -32.19 -11.66 26.56
CA ILE A 6 -32.36 -10.52 27.45
C ILE A 6 -33.61 -9.78 26.99
N THR A 7 -34.58 -9.64 27.89
CA THR A 7 -35.88 -9.03 27.61
C THR A 7 -36.02 -7.68 28.31
N ASN A 8 -36.80 -6.77 27.73
CA ASN A 8 -37.20 -5.53 28.40
C ASN A 8 -38.27 -5.78 29.48
N SER A 9 -38.66 -4.73 30.21
CA SER A 9 -39.69 -4.78 31.25
C SER A 9 -41.08 -5.17 30.75
N LYS A 10 -41.32 -5.15 29.43
CA LYS A 10 -42.55 -5.61 28.78
C LYS A 10 -42.46 -7.06 28.28
N GLY A 11 -41.32 -7.73 28.47
CA GLY A 11 -41.08 -9.12 28.04
C GLY A 11 -40.64 -9.27 26.58
N GLU A 12 -40.39 -8.18 25.86
CA GLU A 12 -39.90 -8.23 24.47
C GLU A 12 -38.41 -8.56 24.46
N LYS A 13 -38.00 -9.49 23.59
CA LYS A 13 -36.60 -9.94 23.45
C LYS A 13 -35.80 -8.87 22.72
N LEU A 14 -34.83 -8.27 23.40
CA LEU A 14 -33.98 -7.22 22.83
C LEU A 14 -32.67 -7.77 22.27
N SER A 15 -32.08 -8.73 22.97
CA SER A 15 -30.82 -9.33 22.54
C SER A 15 -30.75 -10.79 22.96
N ALA A 16 -29.83 -11.52 22.35
CA ALA A 16 -29.61 -12.94 22.60
C ALA A 16 -28.14 -13.21 22.91
N ILE A 17 -27.91 -14.00 23.96
CA ILE A 17 -26.60 -14.59 24.25
C ILE A 17 -26.55 -15.93 23.51
N VAL A 18 -25.69 -16.00 22.50
CA VAL A 18 -25.50 -17.18 21.65
C VAL A 18 -24.14 -17.82 21.91
N PRO A 19 -24.01 -19.15 21.77
CA PRO A 19 -22.71 -19.82 21.77
C PRO A 19 -21.79 -19.27 20.69
N MET A 20 -20.49 -19.17 20.98
CA MET A 20 -19.50 -18.56 20.09
C MET A 20 -19.43 -19.25 18.71
N ASP A 21 -19.60 -20.57 18.67
CA ASP A 21 -19.59 -21.33 17.40
C ASP A 21 -20.80 -21.01 16.51
N LEU A 22 -21.94 -20.71 17.13
CA LEU A 22 -23.14 -20.28 16.42
C LEU A 22 -22.98 -18.84 15.92
N PHE A 23 -22.44 -17.94 16.76
CA PHE A 23 -22.14 -16.56 16.36
C PHE A 23 -21.21 -16.51 15.13
N LYS A 24 -20.10 -17.27 15.17
CA LYS A 24 -19.15 -17.34 14.05
C LYS A 24 -19.80 -17.84 12.76
N LYS A 25 -20.68 -18.85 12.85
CA LYS A 25 -21.44 -19.35 11.69
C LYS A 25 -22.41 -18.33 11.14
N LEU A 26 -23.07 -17.55 12.00
CA LEU A 26 -24.00 -16.49 11.58
C LEU A 26 -23.24 -15.37 10.86
N ILE A 27 -22.13 -14.88 11.44
CA ILE A 27 -21.28 -13.84 10.82
C ILE A 27 -20.70 -14.29 9.48
N PHE A 28 -20.22 -15.53 9.40
CA PHE A 28 -19.61 -16.06 8.17
C PHE A 28 -20.62 -16.18 7.01
N ASN A 29 -21.88 -16.51 7.30
CA ASN A 29 -22.92 -16.64 6.28
C ASN A 29 -23.67 -15.33 6.01
N SER A 30 -23.40 -14.26 6.76
CA SER A 30 -24.23 -13.06 6.69
C SER A 30 -23.77 -12.03 5.66
N GLU A 31 -22.53 -12.08 5.13
CA GLU A 31 -21.95 -11.06 4.22
C GLU A 31 -22.58 -9.67 4.42
N LEU A 32 -22.62 -9.21 5.68
CA LEU A 32 -23.37 -8.01 6.03
C LEU A 32 -22.52 -6.80 5.64
N ASP A 33 -22.51 -6.48 4.36
CA ASP A 33 -22.02 -5.19 3.83
C ASP A 33 -22.65 -4.02 4.60
N GLU A 34 -23.89 -4.19 5.11
CA GLU A 34 -24.61 -3.23 5.95
C GLU A 34 -23.94 -2.89 7.30
N LEU A 35 -22.94 -3.65 7.77
CA LEU A 35 -22.17 -3.36 8.98
C LEU A 35 -20.87 -2.58 8.69
N TYR A 36 -20.50 -2.42 7.43
CA TYR A 36 -19.35 -1.64 7.01
C TYR A 36 -19.82 -0.26 6.54
N GLU A 37 -19.41 0.80 7.25
CA GLU A 37 -19.49 2.14 6.69
C GLU A 37 -18.41 2.27 5.60
N TYR A 38 -18.83 2.65 4.38
CA TYR A 38 -17.89 3.13 3.38
C TYR A 38 -17.25 4.40 3.93
N LEU A 39 -15.99 4.29 4.35
CA LEU A 39 -15.17 5.47 4.59
C LEU A 39 -15.03 6.19 3.24
N GLU A 40 -15.57 7.41 3.14
CA GLU A 40 -15.23 8.32 2.06
C GLU A 40 -13.72 8.59 2.15
N THR A 41 -12.96 7.78 1.43
CA THR A 41 -11.55 8.05 1.20
C THR A 41 -11.50 9.03 0.05
N GLU A 42 -11.05 10.25 0.33
CA GLU A 42 -10.70 11.16 -0.76
C GLU A 42 -9.63 10.47 -1.60
N ARG A 43 -9.91 10.29 -2.89
CA ARG A 43 -8.97 9.63 -3.79
C ARG A 43 -7.66 10.42 -3.81
N GLY A 44 -6.61 9.82 -3.27
CA GLY A 44 -5.26 10.35 -3.33
C GLY A 44 -4.73 10.30 -4.77
N PRO A 45 -3.81 11.20 -5.16
CA PRO A 45 -3.17 11.15 -6.48
C PRO A 45 -2.48 9.82 -6.77
N SER A 46 -2.02 9.11 -5.73
CA SER A 46 -1.35 7.81 -5.83
C SER A 46 -2.22 6.57 -5.64
N ASP A 47 -3.53 6.69 -5.39
CA ASP A 47 -4.39 5.55 -5.00
C ASP A 47 -4.48 4.42 -6.04
N ASN A 48 -4.28 4.75 -7.32
CA ASN A 48 -4.31 3.77 -8.41
C ASN A 48 -2.91 3.24 -8.77
N VAL A 49 -1.85 3.72 -8.14
CA VAL A 49 -0.48 3.33 -8.44
C VAL A 49 -0.21 1.98 -7.78
N LYS A 50 0.05 0.96 -8.60
CA LYS A 50 0.37 -0.39 -8.12
C LYS A 50 1.87 -0.57 -8.05
N TYR A 51 2.37 -1.14 -6.95
CA TYR A 51 3.79 -1.40 -6.78
C TYR A 51 4.04 -2.91 -6.68
N PRO A 52 5.12 -3.44 -7.29
CA PRO A 52 5.55 -4.80 -7.00
C PRO A 52 5.90 -4.97 -5.52
N ASN A 53 5.48 -6.07 -4.91
CA ASN A 53 5.74 -6.35 -3.49
C ASN A 53 7.23 -6.34 -3.16
N GLU A 54 8.08 -6.82 -4.07
CA GLU A 54 9.54 -6.83 -3.89
C GLU A 54 10.11 -5.41 -3.78
N VAL A 55 9.58 -4.46 -4.55
CA VAL A 55 10.02 -3.05 -4.49
C VAL A 55 9.67 -2.46 -3.13
N ILE A 56 8.45 -2.69 -2.63
CA ILE A 56 8.00 -2.24 -1.31
C ILE A 56 8.82 -2.88 -0.19
N ASN A 57 9.13 -4.17 -0.31
CA ASN A 57 9.99 -4.86 0.65
C ASN A 57 11.40 -4.28 0.67
N ILE A 58 11.99 -3.93 -0.48
CA ILE A 58 13.30 -3.28 -0.54
C ILE A 58 13.24 -1.87 0.07
N PHE A 59 12.23 -1.08 -0.30
CA PHE A 59 11.99 0.26 0.22
C PHE A 59 11.96 0.26 1.75
N SER A 60 11.13 -0.61 2.34
CA SER A 60 10.97 -0.74 3.78
C SER A 60 12.20 -1.32 4.47
N SER A 61 12.72 -2.46 3.99
CA SER A 61 13.84 -3.16 4.65
C SER A 61 15.16 -2.37 4.63
N LYS A 62 15.40 -1.58 3.58
CA LYS A 62 16.62 -0.80 3.42
C LYS A 62 16.46 0.66 3.83
N ASN A 63 15.26 1.08 4.23
CA ASN A 63 14.92 2.46 4.58
C ASN A 63 15.47 3.46 3.55
N CYS A 64 15.10 3.26 2.29
CA CYS A 64 15.61 4.04 1.17
C CYS A 64 14.45 4.66 0.37
N THR A 65 14.75 5.57 -0.55
CA THR A 65 13.73 6.18 -1.41
C THR A 65 13.19 5.20 -2.47
N MET A 66 12.03 5.50 -3.04
CA MET A 66 11.45 4.68 -4.12
C MET A 66 12.37 4.57 -5.33
N GLN A 67 13.11 5.63 -5.67
CA GLN A 67 14.07 5.57 -6.78
C GLN A 67 15.20 4.57 -6.49
N ALA A 68 15.71 4.53 -5.26
CA ALA A 68 16.72 3.58 -4.83
C ALA A 68 16.17 2.15 -4.77
N ALA A 69 14.94 1.98 -4.28
CA ALA A 69 14.28 0.67 -4.22
C ALA A 69 14.10 0.05 -5.61
N TRP A 70 13.61 0.84 -6.57
CA TRP A 70 13.48 0.40 -7.97
C TRP A 70 14.84 0.09 -8.61
N ARG A 71 15.86 0.91 -8.36
CA ARG A 71 17.22 0.62 -8.84
C ARG A 71 17.73 -0.74 -8.35
N LEU A 72 17.54 -1.01 -7.07
CA LEU A 72 17.97 -2.26 -6.43
C LEU A 72 17.14 -3.45 -6.91
N TYR A 73 15.83 -3.27 -7.13
CA TYR A 73 14.97 -4.28 -7.73
C TYR A 73 15.42 -4.65 -9.15
N ARG A 74 15.94 -3.69 -9.91
CA ARG A 74 16.58 -3.94 -11.22
C ARG A 74 18.02 -4.46 -11.15
N GLY A 75 18.56 -4.66 -9.94
CA GLY A 75 19.92 -5.16 -9.73
C GLY A 75 21.01 -4.19 -10.18
N MET A 76 20.72 -2.88 -10.23
CA MET A 76 21.62 -1.88 -10.76
C MET A 76 22.40 -1.14 -9.66
N THR A 77 23.66 -0.82 -9.93
CA THR A 77 24.44 0.11 -9.12
C THR A 77 24.18 1.56 -9.54
N GLN A 78 24.42 2.52 -8.66
CA GLN A 78 24.31 3.95 -9.01
C GLN A 78 25.24 4.32 -10.18
N LYS A 79 26.41 3.68 -10.27
CA LYS A 79 27.36 3.89 -11.37
C LYS A 79 26.79 3.41 -12.71
N GLN A 80 26.19 2.22 -12.74
CA GLN A 80 25.56 1.70 -13.97
C GLN A 80 24.36 2.56 -14.42
N VAL A 81 23.59 3.10 -13.48
CA VAL A 81 22.52 4.05 -13.79
C VAL A 81 23.10 5.33 -14.39
N ALA A 82 24.16 5.86 -13.77
CA ALA A 82 24.84 7.06 -14.24
C ALA A 82 25.39 6.90 -15.66
N GLU A 83 26.08 5.77 -15.93
CA GLU A 83 26.60 5.41 -17.26
C GLU A 83 25.48 5.33 -18.30
N LYS A 84 24.35 4.70 -17.98
CA LYS A 84 23.22 4.58 -18.92
C LYS A 84 22.48 5.89 -19.17
N LEU A 85 22.46 6.80 -18.20
CA LEU A 85 21.83 8.10 -18.32
C LEU A 85 22.79 9.21 -18.80
N GLY A 86 24.08 8.90 -18.97
CA GLY A 86 25.09 9.88 -19.36
C GLY A 86 25.33 10.96 -18.30
N ILE A 87 25.11 10.65 -17.02
CA ILE A 87 25.29 11.57 -15.89
C ILE A 87 26.36 11.03 -14.93
N THR A 88 26.66 11.78 -13.86
CA THR A 88 27.62 11.32 -12.84
C THR A 88 26.95 10.44 -11.78
N GLN A 89 27.73 9.56 -11.14
CA GLN A 89 27.23 8.77 -10.01
C GLN A 89 26.74 9.67 -8.86
N ALA A 90 27.42 10.80 -8.62
CA ALA A 90 27.01 11.77 -7.61
C ALA A 90 25.61 12.33 -7.90
N THR A 91 25.29 12.59 -9.16
CA THR A 91 23.96 13.02 -9.60
C THR A 91 22.89 11.98 -9.29
N VAL A 92 23.17 10.68 -9.53
CA VAL A 92 22.24 9.59 -9.15
C VAL A 92 22.05 9.52 -7.63
N SER A 93 23.14 9.68 -6.86
CA SER A 93 23.05 9.73 -5.40
C SER A 93 22.19 10.89 -4.91
N GLU A 94 22.28 12.05 -5.56
CA GLU A 94 21.45 13.22 -5.26
C GLU A 94 19.98 12.97 -5.59
N PHE A 95 19.68 12.33 -6.72
CA PHE A 95 18.31 11.93 -7.05
C PHE A 95 17.72 11.01 -5.99
N GLU A 96 18.49 10.02 -5.52
CA GLU A 96 18.05 9.07 -4.50
C GLU A 96 17.96 9.67 -3.08
N LYS A 97 18.43 10.90 -2.87
CA LYS A 97 18.27 11.65 -1.61
C LYS A 97 17.14 12.67 -1.68
N SER A 98 16.64 12.97 -2.87
CA SER A 98 15.61 13.98 -3.07
C SER A 98 14.23 13.38 -2.88
N GLU A 99 13.46 13.92 -1.92
CA GLU A 99 12.07 13.55 -1.73
C GLU A 99 11.14 14.13 -2.80
N LYS A 100 11.57 15.20 -3.50
CA LYS A 100 10.81 15.85 -4.57
C LYS A 100 11.65 16.01 -5.84
N PRO A 101 11.88 14.91 -6.59
CA PRO A 101 12.70 14.95 -7.79
C PRO A 101 12.02 15.76 -8.90
N ARG A 102 12.81 16.36 -9.78
CA ARG A 102 12.28 17.03 -10.98
C ARG A 102 11.64 16.01 -11.92
N LYS A 103 10.54 16.41 -12.57
CA LYS A 103 9.77 15.56 -13.48
C LYS A 103 10.63 14.91 -14.57
N ASP A 104 11.48 15.69 -15.23
CA ASP A 104 12.39 15.19 -16.28
C ASP A 104 13.33 14.08 -15.78
N ASN A 105 13.76 14.12 -14.52
CA ASN A 105 14.63 13.10 -13.95
C ASN A 105 13.84 11.82 -13.62
N LEU A 106 12.59 11.97 -13.14
CA LEU A 106 11.69 10.83 -12.90
C LEU A 106 11.40 10.09 -14.20
N GLU A 107 11.08 10.81 -15.27
CA GLU A 107 10.79 10.20 -16.58
C GLU A 107 11.99 9.40 -17.11
N ARG A 108 13.20 9.95 -17.00
CA ARG A 108 14.44 9.26 -17.41
C ARG A 108 14.70 8.00 -16.57
N LEU A 109 14.52 8.08 -15.25
CA LEU A 109 14.67 6.93 -14.35
C LEU A 109 13.59 5.87 -14.59
N ALA A 110 12.35 6.29 -14.79
CA ALA A 110 11.20 5.44 -15.05
C ALA A 110 11.39 4.64 -16.34
N GLN A 111 11.84 5.30 -17.41
CA GLN A 111 12.16 4.63 -18.67
C GLN A 111 13.28 3.60 -18.49
N LEU A 112 14.33 3.93 -17.72
CA LEU A 112 15.43 3.03 -17.46
C LEU A 112 15.01 1.82 -16.60
N TYR A 113 14.19 2.05 -15.58
CA TYR A 113 13.70 1.02 -14.66
C TYR A 113 12.46 0.29 -15.18
N LYS A 114 11.90 0.69 -16.33
CA LYS A 114 10.69 0.10 -16.91
C LYS A 114 9.54 0.09 -15.89
N CYS A 115 9.26 1.26 -15.33
CA CYS A 115 8.15 1.53 -14.42
C CYS A 115 7.53 2.89 -14.80
N ASP A 116 6.39 3.23 -14.21
CA ASP A 116 5.77 4.53 -14.38
C ASP A 116 6.44 5.58 -13.48
N PRO A 117 6.51 6.86 -13.89
CA PRO A 117 7.09 7.93 -13.08
C PRO A 117 6.43 8.09 -11.71
N GLU A 118 5.11 7.88 -11.61
CA GLU A 118 4.40 7.94 -10.33
C GLU A 118 4.90 6.85 -9.36
N GLN A 119 5.42 5.73 -9.86
CA GLN A 119 5.94 4.65 -9.01
C GLN A 119 7.30 4.97 -8.36
N LEU A 120 7.91 6.10 -8.69
CA LEU A 120 9.22 6.52 -8.19
C LEU A 120 9.14 7.52 -7.03
N THR A 121 7.93 7.84 -6.59
CA THR A 121 7.64 8.74 -5.47
C THR A 121 6.54 8.14 -4.62
N LEU A 122 6.65 8.27 -3.30
CA LEU A 122 5.53 8.07 -2.38
C LEU A 122 5.11 9.46 -1.89
N GLU A 123 3.82 9.73 -1.93
CA GLU A 123 3.23 10.94 -1.33
C GLU A 123 3.21 10.85 0.21
#